data_AF-A0A1H4R534-F1
#
_entry.id   AF-A0A1H4R534-F1
#
_cell.length_a   1.000
_cell.length_b   1.000
_cell.length_c   1.000
_cell.angle_alpha   90.00
_cell.angle_beta   90.00
_cell.angle_gamma   90.00
#
_symmetry.space_group_name_H-M   'P 1'
#
loop_
_entity.id
_entity.type
_entity.pdbx_description
1 polymer ?
#
loop_
_entity_poly.entity_id
_entity_poly.type
_entity_poly.pdbx_seq_one_letter_code
_entity_poly.pdbx_strand_id
1 'polypeptide(L)'
;MRPRWWIFLAAVLLCGASLAWAATSGPDPFPTHWGAGGTADSWSPRGSAVGILAVSAAALGALFGVLAACTSAIPDALINLPPTARAYWLDPTHRPGFDALLQRYLLTVGTAVLLLLAVSVTGAIVSPEGSPILGVGIWAVLAVIAVSSGHLLWRLVRPPADNLAA
;
A
#
# COMPACT_ATOMS: atom_id res chain seq x y z
N MET A 1 -17.55 5.41 8.89
CA MET A 1 -16.16 5.09 8.49
C MET A 1 -15.74 5.99 7.34
N ARG A 2 -14.51 6.51 7.35
CA ARG A 2 -14.01 7.42 6.30
C ARG A 2 -13.86 6.64 4.97
N PRO A 3 -14.12 7.24 3.78
CA PRO A 3 -14.16 6.54 2.49
C PRO A 3 -12.88 5.75 2.15
N ARG A 4 -11.71 6.19 2.64
CA ARG A 4 -10.43 5.51 2.40
C ARG A 4 -10.33 4.13 3.05
N TRP A 5 -10.97 3.93 4.19
CA TRP A 5 -11.02 2.61 4.83
C TRP A 5 -11.80 1.63 3.97
N TRP A 6 -12.91 2.07 3.36
CA TRP A 6 -13.68 1.23 2.46
C TRP A 6 -12.92 0.87 1.19
N ILE A 7 -12.16 1.81 0.62
CA ILE A 7 -11.29 1.55 -0.53
C ILE A 7 -10.21 0.52 -0.17
N PHE A 8 -9.57 0.68 0.99
CA PHE A 8 -8.56 -0.27 1.47
C PHE A 8 -9.15 -1.65 1.71
N LEU A 9 -10.30 -1.75 2.39
CA LEU A 9 -10.99 -3.02 2.63
C LEU A 9 -11.43 -3.68 1.31
N ALA A 10 -11.89 -2.90 0.33
CA ALA A 10 -12.19 -3.41 -1.00
C ALA A 10 -10.94 -3.99 -1.67
N ALA A 11 -9.78 -3.34 -1.56
CA ALA A 11 -8.52 -3.88 -2.08
C ALA A 11 -8.10 -5.19 -1.38
N VAL A 12 -8.27 -5.28 -0.05
CA VAL A 12 -8.04 -6.53 0.71
C VAL A 12 -8.96 -7.65 0.18
N LEU A 13 -10.25 -7.37 0.01
CA LEU A 13 -11.24 -8.34 -0.47
C LEU A 13 -10.95 -8.78 -1.91
N LEU A 14 -10.61 -7.86 -2.80
CA LEU A 14 -10.25 -8.17 -4.19
C LEU A 14 -8.99 -9.03 -4.26
N CYS A 15 -7.97 -8.72 -3.45
CA CYS A 15 -6.77 -9.53 -3.35
C CYS A 15 -7.08 -10.94 -2.85
N GLY A 16 -7.86 -11.06 -1.77
CA GLY A 16 -8.30 -12.36 -1.23
C GLY A 16 -9.10 -13.18 -2.25
N ALA A 17 -10.02 -12.55 -2.97
CA ALA A 17 -10.81 -13.19 -4.02
C ALA A 17 -9.92 -13.69 -5.17
N SER A 18 -8.93 -12.89 -5.61
CA SER A 18 -7.99 -13.31 -6.66
C SER A 18 -7.16 -14.53 -6.24
N LEU A 19 -6.75 -14.61 -4.97
CA LEU A 19 -5.99 -15.75 -4.43
C LEU A 19 -6.85 -17.01 -4.32
N ALA A 20 -8.09 -16.87 -3.86
CA ALA A 20 -9.05 -17.98 -3.83
C ALA A 20 -9.32 -18.53 -5.24
N TRP A 21 -9.39 -17.65 -6.25
CA TRP A 21 -9.51 -18.06 -7.64
C TRP A 21 -8.24 -18.75 -8.16
N ALA A 22 -7.05 -18.20 -7.85
CA ALA A 22 -5.78 -18.80 -8.24
C ALA A 22 -5.57 -20.19 -7.65
N ALA A 23 -6.07 -20.45 -6.44
CA ALA A 23 -5.97 -21.76 -5.79
C ALA A 23 -6.63 -22.89 -6.60
N THR A 24 -7.70 -22.59 -7.34
CA THR A 24 -8.46 -23.58 -8.13
C THR A 24 -8.18 -23.50 -9.63
N SER A 25 -7.86 -22.32 -10.15
CA SER A 25 -7.80 -22.04 -11.59
C SER A 25 -6.43 -21.61 -12.09
N GLY A 26 -5.47 -21.36 -11.19
CA GLY A 26 -4.11 -20.98 -11.58
C GLY A 26 -3.37 -22.11 -12.29
N PRO A 27 -2.41 -21.78 -13.19
CA PRO A 27 -1.54 -22.77 -13.80
C PRO A 27 -0.61 -23.42 -12.79
N ASP A 28 -0.05 -24.58 -13.14
CA ASP A 28 1.04 -25.22 -12.41
C ASP A 28 2.12 -25.64 -13.42
N PRO A 29 3.28 -24.95 -13.47
CA PRO A 29 3.78 -23.99 -12.50
C PRO A 29 3.06 -22.63 -12.53
N PHE A 30 3.14 -21.89 -11.41
CA PHE A 30 2.53 -20.58 -11.21
C PHE A 30 3.58 -19.46 -11.22
N PRO A 31 3.36 -18.36 -11.96
CA PRO A 31 4.25 -17.19 -11.93
C PRO A 31 4.36 -16.57 -10.55
N THR A 32 5.60 -16.35 -10.08
CA THR A 32 5.88 -15.78 -8.75
C THR A 32 6.53 -14.41 -8.77
N HIS A 33 7.08 -14.00 -9.92
CA HIS A 33 7.68 -12.68 -10.11
C HIS A 33 7.47 -12.23 -11.56
N TRP A 34 7.40 -10.91 -11.73
CA TRP A 34 7.19 -10.25 -13.00
C TRP A 34 8.29 -9.24 -13.22
N GLY A 35 8.93 -9.29 -14.39
CA GLY A 35 9.88 -8.27 -14.81
C GLY A 35 9.19 -6.91 -15.03
N ALA A 36 9.98 -5.86 -15.24
CA ALA A 36 9.48 -4.49 -15.43
C ALA A 36 8.54 -4.32 -16.64
N GLY A 37 8.60 -5.23 -17.61
CA GLY A 37 7.69 -5.29 -18.78
C GLY A 37 6.39 -6.07 -18.53
N GLY A 38 6.22 -6.66 -17.34
CA GLY A 38 5.08 -7.51 -17.01
C GLY A 38 5.19 -8.95 -17.53
N THR A 39 6.39 -9.40 -17.93
CA THR A 39 6.68 -10.79 -18.32
C THR A 39 7.06 -11.61 -17.10
N ALA A 40 6.57 -12.84 -16.99
CA ALA A 40 6.95 -13.73 -15.90
C ALA A 40 8.42 -14.14 -16.06
N ASP A 41 9.20 -14.02 -14.99
CA ASP A 41 10.63 -14.37 -14.98
C ASP A 41 10.99 -15.35 -13.85
N SER A 42 10.02 -15.70 -13.00
CA SER A 42 10.15 -16.78 -12.01
C SER A 42 8.83 -17.52 -11.83
N TRP A 43 8.94 -18.80 -11.51
CA TRP A 43 7.82 -19.73 -11.43
C TRP A 43 8.03 -20.69 -10.26
N SER A 44 6.94 -21.19 -9.69
CA SER A 44 6.96 -22.18 -8.60
C SER A 44 5.72 -23.08 -8.66
N PRO A 45 5.70 -24.23 -7.96
CA PRO A 45 4.50 -25.02 -7.83
C PRO A 45 3.33 -24.18 -7.32
N ARG A 46 2.14 -24.33 -7.92
CA ARG A 46 0.99 -23.47 -7.61
C ARG A 46 0.63 -23.43 -6.14
N GLY A 47 0.62 -24.60 -5.48
CA GLY A 47 0.24 -24.70 -4.08
C GLY A 47 1.15 -23.89 -3.15
N SER A 48 2.47 -23.96 -3.36
CA SER A 48 3.43 -23.17 -2.56
C SER A 48 3.37 -21.69 -2.91
N ALA A 49 3.29 -21.35 -4.20
CA ALA A 49 3.20 -19.96 -4.67
C ALA A 49 1.97 -19.24 -4.09
N VAL A 50 0.78 -19.81 -4.29
CA VAL A 50 -0.49 -19.22 -3.80
C VAL A 50 -0.51 -19.17 -2.28
N GLY A 51 -0.01 -20.19 -1.59
CA GLY A 51 0.10 -20.19 -0.12
C GLY A 51 0.95 -19.04 0.42
N ILE A 52 2.14 -18.83 -0.15
CA ILE A 52 3.03 -17.74 0.22
C ILE A 52 2.36 -16.38 -0.06
N LEU A 53 1.81 -16.20 -1.27
CA LEU A 53 1.14 -14.95 -1.65
C LEU A 53 -0.06 -14.65 -0.74
N ALA A 54 -0.81 -15.66 -0.31
CA ALA A 54 -1.93 -15.49 0.61
C ALA A 54 -1.47 -15.02 2.01
N VAL A 55 -0.41 -15.63 2.54
CA VAL A 55 0.19 -15.21 3.82
C VAL A 55 0.73 -13.79 3.70
N SER A 56 1.45 -13.47 2.62
CA SER A 56 1.96 -12.12 2.37
C SER A 56 0.84 -11.09 2.23
N ALA A 57 -0.23 -11.40 1.51
CA ALA A 57 -1.39 -10.52 1.35
C ALA A 57 -2.07 -10.22 2.70
N ALA A 58 -2.29 -11.26 3.52
CA ALA A 58 -2.86 -11.11 4.85
C ALA A 58 -1.95 -10.29 5.77
N ALA A 59 -0.64 -10.57 5.76
CA ALA A 59 0.34 -9.84 6.56
C ALA A 59 0.44 -8.36 6.15
N LEU A 60 0.47 -8.05 4.85
CA LEU A 60 0.50 -6.67 4.34
C LEU A 60 -0.81 -5.94 4.64
N GLY A 61 -1.96 -6.60 4.45
CA GLY A 61 -3.27 -6.05 4.80
C GLY A 61 -3.37 -5.72 6.29
N ALA A 62 -2.92 -6.63 7.15
CA ALA A 62 -2.85 -6.41 8.59
C ALA A 62 -1.86 -5.28 8.93
N LEU A 63 -0.65 -5.28 8.36
CA LEU A 63 0.38 -4.27 8.61
C LEU A 63 -0.13 -2.86 8.29
N PHE A 64 -0.60 -2.62 7.07
CA PHE A 64 -1.07 -1.28 6.68
C PHE A 64 -2.35 -0.89 7.42
N GLY A 65 -3.27 -1.82 7.65
CA GLY A 65 -4.48 -1.58 8.42
C GLY A 65 -4.17 -1.19 9.87
N VAL A 66 -3.37 -1.97 10.58
CA VAL A 66 -2.99 -1.70 11.97
C VAL A 66 -2.21 -0.40 12.08
N LEU A 67 -1.19 -0.18 11.24
CA LEU A 67 -0.44 1.08 11.24
C LEU A 67 -1.35 2.29 11.01
N ALA A 68 -2.31 2.19 10.08
CA ALA A 68 -3.25 3.27 9.80
C ALA A 68 -4.27 3.49 10.93
N ALA A 69 -4.65 2.45 11.66
CA ALA A 69 -5.53 2.55 12.83
C ALA A 69 -4.79 3.14 14.05
N CYS A 70 -3.49 2.90 14.16
CA CYS A 70 -2.66 3.27 15.30
C CYS A 70 -1.89 4.59 15.12
N THR A 71 -2.18 5.40 14.09
CA THR A 71 -1.41 6.64 13.85
C THR A 71 -1.46 7.62 15.02
N SER A 72 -2.61 7.72 15.71
CA SER A 72 -2.77 8.57 16.89
C SER A 72 -2.10 8.00 18.15
N ALA A 73 -1.64 6.75 18.12
CA ALA A 73 -0.95 6.09 19.23
C ALA A 73 0.58 6.25 19.15
N ILE A 74 1.11 6.89 18.11
CA ILE A 74 2.55 7.08 17.93
C ILE A 74 3.06 8.08 18.99
N PRO A 75 4.04 7.73 19.84
CA PRO A 75 4.61 8.68 20.79
C PRO A 75 5.39 9.80 20.09
N ASP A 76 5.30 11.01 20.63
CA ASP A 76 6.01 12.20 20.14
C ASP A 76 7.51 11.99 20.01
N ALA A 77 8.09 11.20 20.93
CA ALA A 77 9.51 10.87 20.94
C ALA A 77 9.98 10.06 19.71
N LEU A 78 9.07 9.35 19.03
CA LEU A 78 9.40 8.57 17.82
C LEU A 78 9.23 9.38 16.53
N ILE A 79 8.57 10.54 16.59
CA ILE A 79 8.41 11.40 15.43
C ILE A 79 9.73 12.16 15.26
N ASN A 80 10.34 12.15 14.08
CA ASN A 80 11.55 12.92 13.79
C ASN A 80 11.27 13.86 12.62
N LEU A 81 11.18 15.16 12.91
CA LEU A 81 10.86 16.22 11.95
C LEU A 81 11.79 17.42 12.20
N PRO A 82 12.01 18.30 11.20
CA PRO A 82 12.71 19.56 11.41
C PRO A 82 12.13 20.34 12.59
N PRO A 83 12.94 21.06 13.40
CA PRO A 83 12.48 21.64 14.67
C PRO A 83 11.21 22.50 14.57
N THR A 84 11.11 23.33 13.53
CA THR A 84 9.95 24.21 13.29
C THR A 84 8.68 23.42 12.95
N ALA A 85 8.79 22.46 12.03
CA ALA A 85 7.70 21.57 11.65
C ALA A 85 7.27 20.65 12.81
N ARG A 86 8.24 20.17 13.60
CA ARG A 86 7.99 19.36 14.79
C ARG A 86 7.13 20.12 15.80
N ALA A 87 7.50 21.35 16.13
CA ALA A 87 6.75 22.18 17.06
C ALA A 87 5.30 22.39 16.60
N TYR A 88 5.11 22.67 15.30
CA TYR A 88 3.77 22.80 14.72
C TYR A 88 2.94 21.50 14.85
N TRP A 89 3.45 20.38 14.34
CA TRP A 89 2.68 19.13 14.24
C TRP A 89 2.44 18.42 15.57
N LEU A 90 3.33 18.62 16.54
CA LEU A 90 3.16 18.05 17.89
C LEU A 90 2.33 18.94 18.82
N ASP A 91 1.99 20.16 18.40
CA ASP A 91 1.00 20.95 19.12
C ASP A 91 -0.35 20.19 19.16
N PRO A 92 -1.00 20.08 20.33
CA PRO A 92 -2.28 19.38 20.47
C PRO A 92 -3.36 19.82 19.46
N THR A 93 -3.36 21.07 19.01
CA THR A 93 -4.34 21.57 18.03
C THR A 93 -4.10 21.03 16.63
N HIS A 94 -2.86 20.74 16.26
CA HIS A 94 -2.48 20.28 14.91
C HIS A 94 -2.23 18.77 14.83
N ARG A 95 -2.00 18.13 15.98
CA ARG A 95 -1.68 16.70 16.05
C ARG A 95 -2.70 15.78 15.33
N PRO A 96 -4.03 15.98 15.47
CA PRO A 96 -5.00 15.19 14.70
C PRO A 96 -4.84 15.31 13.17
N GLY A 97 -4.33 16.45 12.70
CA GLY A 97 -4.00 16.69 11.29
C GLY A 97 -2.79 15.88 10.82
N PHE A 98 -1.74 15.80 11.65
CA PHE A 98 -0.58 14.94 11.41
C PHE A 98 -1.01 13.46 11.31
N ASP A 99 -1.79 12.99 12.28
CA ASP A 99 -2.26 11.60 12.31
C ASP A 99 -3.10 11.26 11.07
N ALA A 100 -3.96 12.20 10.63
CA ALA A 100 -4.77 12.03 9.43
C ALA A 100 -3.93 11.99 8.15
N LEU A 101 -2.85 12.77 8.05
CA LEU A 101 -1.91 12.72 6.93
C LEU A 101 -1.20 11.37 6.84
N LEU A 102 -0.71 10.87 7.97
CA LEU A 102 -0.04 9.58 8.04
C LEU A 102 -0.99 8.43 7.73
N GLN A 103 -2.20 8.45 8.30
CA GLN A 103 -3.24 7.45 8.01
C GLN A 103 -3.59 7.43 6.53
N ARG A 104 -3.76 8.61 5.91
CA ARG A 104 -4.03 8.72 4.48
C ARG A 104 -2.92 8.10 3.65
N TYR A 105 -1.66 8.39 3.98
CA TYR A 105 -0.50 7.84 3.28
C TYR A 105 -0.49 6.31 3.37
N LEU A 106 -0.60 5.75 4.59
CA LEU A 106 -0.58 4.32 4.84
C LEU A 106 -1.69 3.57 4.10
N LEU A 107 -2.93 4.08 4.15
CA LEU A 107 -4.05 3.47 3.43
C LEU A 107 -3.88 3.56 1.91
N THR A 108 -3.29 4.64 1.40
CA THR A 108 -3.06 4.81 -0.04
C THR A 108 -2.01 3.82 -0.55
N VAL A 109 -0.87 3.72 0.14
CA VAL A 109 0.21 2.77 -0.20
C VAL A 109 -0.28 1.33 -0.05
N GLY A 110 -0.91 1.00 1.08
CA GLY A 110 -1.44 -0.35 1.31
C GLY A 110 -2.47 -0.77 0.27
N THR A 111 -3.37 0.14 -0.13
CA THR A 111 -4.34 -0.10 -1.21
C THR A 111 -3.61 -0.40 -2.53
N ALA A 112 -2.65 0.44 -2.92
CA ALA A 112 -1.92 0.27 -4.18
C ALA A 112 -1.17 -1.06 -4.23
N VAL A 113 -0.49 -1.44 -3.16
CA VAL A 113 0.24 -2.71 -3.06
C VAL A 113 -0.71 -3.92 -3.15
N LEU A 114 -1.83 -3.90 -2.42
CA LEU A 114 -2.80 -4.99 -2.46
C LEU A 114 -3.50 -5.12 -3.82
N LEU A 115 -3.78 -4.00 -4.49
CA LEU A 115 -4.35 -4.03 -5.85
C LEU A 115 -3.33 -4.54 -6.86
N LEU A 116 -2.05 -4.17 -6.76
CA LEU A 116 -1.01 -4.75 -7.60
C LEU A 116 -0.89 -6.25 -7.38
N LEU A 117 -0.97 -6.72 -6.13
CA LEU A 117 -0.96 -8.14 -5.85
C LEU A 117 -2.17 -8.85 -6.46
N ALA A 118 -3.38 -8.28 -6.32
CA ALA A 118 -4.59 -8.82 -6.92
C ALA A 118 -4.50 -8.91 -8.45
N VAL A 119 -3.97 -7.86 -9.09
CA VAL A 119 -3.77 -7.79 -10.54
C VAL A 119 -2.70 -8.79 -11.00
N SER A 120 -1.59 -8.92 -10.27
CA SER A 120 -0.54 -9.91 -10.54
C SER A 120 -1.05 -11.34 -10.43
N VAL A 121 -1.83 -11.66 -9.39
CA VAL A 121 -2.44 -12.98 -9.21
C VAL A 121 -3.46 -13.28 -10.31
N THR A 122 -4.27 -12.29 -10.70
CA THR A 122 -5.22 -12.42 -11.80
C THR A 122 -4.48 -12.60 -13.14
N GLY A 123 -3.40 -11.86 -13.36
CA GLY A 123 -2.54 -11.98 -14.54
C GLY A 123 -1.90 -13.35 -14.65
N ALA A 124 -1.48 -13.94 -13.53
CA ALA A 124 -0.97 -15.31 -13.50
C ALA A 124 -1.99 -16.36 -13.95
N ILE A 125 -3.30 -16.09 -13.83
CA ILE A 125 -4.36 -16.99 -14.29
C ILE A 125 -4.66 -16.75 -15.78
N VAL A 126 -4.81 -15.49 -16.18
CA VAL A 126 -5.34 -15.11 -17.50
C VAL A 126 -4.25 -15.04 -18.58
N SER A 127 -3.02 -14.68 -18.20
CA SER A 127 -1.90 -14.47 -19.12
C SER A 127 -0.57 -14.80 -18.41
N PRO A 128 -0.34 -16.10 -18.12
CA PRO A 128 0.74 -16.52 -17.22
C PRO A 128 2.15 -16.19 -17.72
N GLU A 129 2.35 -16.13 -19.03
CA GLU A 129 3.64 -15.74 -19.63
C GLU A 129 3.93 -14.24 -19.52
N GLY A 130 2.89 -13.41 -19.39
CA GLY A 130 3.03 -11.97 -19.27
C GLY A 130 1.88 -11.17 -19.83
N SER A 131 1.77 -9.92 -19.35
CA SER A 131 0.83 -8.94 -19.86
C SER A 131 1.39 -7.52 -19.71
N PRO A 132 1.28 -6.65 -20.74
CA PRO A 132 1.67 -5.24 -20.63
C PRO A 132 0.95 -4.51 -19.49
N ILE A 133 -0.26 -4.95 -19.13
CA ILE A 133 -1.04 -4.38 -18.03
C ILE A 133 -0.31 -4.57 -16.70
N LEU A 134 0.39 -5.68 -16.50
CA LEU A 134 1.19 -5.92 -15.29
C LEU A 134 2.38 -4.97 -15.23
N GLY A 135 3.08 -4.77 -16.35
CA GLY A 135 4.17 -3.79 -16.44
C GLY A 135 3.68 -2.37 -16.10
N VAL A 136 2.58 -1.93 -16.71
CA VAL A 136 1.95 -0.64 -16.39
C VAL A 136 1.54 -0.57 -14.91
N GLY A 137 0.97 -1.64 -14.36
CA GLY A 137 0.58 -1.74 -12.96
C GLY A 137 1.75 -1.54 -11.99
N ILE A 138 2.89 -2.19 -12.24
CA ILE A 138 4.11 -2.05 -11.44
C ILE A 138 4.55 -0.58 -11.41
N TRP A 139 4.70 0.05 -12.58
CA TRP A 139 5.12 1.45 -12.66
C TRP A 139 4.10 2.41 -12.06
N ALA A 140 2.80 2.14 -12.22
CA ALA A 140 1.74 2.93 -11.61
C ALA A 140 1.82 2.88 -10.08
N VAL A 141 2.04 1.72 -9.47
CA VAL A 141 2.21 1.61 -8.02
C VAL A 141 3.48 2.31 -7.54
N LEU A 142 4.60 2.16 -8.24
CA LEU A 142 5.83 2.89 -7.92
C LEU A 142 5.62 4.40 -7.98
N ALA A 143 4.91 4.90 -8.99
CA ALA A 143 4.55 6.30 -9.11
C ALA A 143 3.63 6.75 -7.95
N VAL A 144 2.62 5.96 -7.59
CA VAL A 144 1.73 6.25 -6.46
C VAL A 144 2.52 6.33 -5.15
N ILE A 145 3.46 5.42 -4.91
CA ILE A 145 4.33 5.43 -3.73
C ILE A 145 5.20 6.69 -3.75
N ALA A 146 5.89 6.97 -4.86
CA ALA A 146 6.78 8.12 -4.98
C ALA A 146 6.03 9.45 -4.76
N VAL A 147 4.89 9.63 -5.43
CA VAL A 147 4.06 10.84 -5.30
C VAL A 147 3.48 10.96 -3.89
N SER A 148 3.00 9.86 -3.31
CA SER A 148 2.41 9.88 -1.95
C SER A 148 3.47 10.20 -0.89
N SER A 149 4.66 9.63 -1.02
CA SER A 149 5.81 9.92 -0.15
C SER A 149 6.27 11.36 -0.30
N GLY A 150 6.43 11.85 -1.53
CA GLY A 150 6.79 13.24 -1.80
C GLY A 150 5.76 14.22 -1.25
N HIS A 151 4.48 13.96 -1.47
CA HIS A 151 3.38 14.77 -0.90
C HIS A 151 3.39 14.74 0.63
N LEU A 152 3.56 13.57 1.25
CA LEU A 152 3.64 13.45 2.71
C LEU A 152 4.81 14.27 3.25
N LEU A 153 6.02 14.06 2.73
CA LEU A 153 7.23 14.76 3.16
C LEU A 153 7.09 16.28 2.97
N TRP A 154 6.56 16.72 1.83
CA TRP A 154 6.33 18.13 1.56
C TRP A 154 5.37 18.75 2.58
N ARG A 155 4.25 18.09 2.87
CA ARG A 155 3.28 18.56 3.89
C ARG A 155 3.87 18.56 5.30
N LEU A 156 4.65 17.54 5.64
CA LEU A 156 5.23 17.43 6.97
C LEU A 156 6.32 18.49 7.21
N VAL A 157 7.13 18.80 6.20
CA VAL A 157 8.22 19.79 6.32
C VAL A 157 7.72 21.23 6.15
N ARG A 158 6.61 21.44 5.45
CA ARG A 158 6.00 22.76 5.22
C ARG A 158 4.59 22.82 5.78
N PRO A 159 4.42 22.92 7.11
CA PRO A 159 3.10 23.15 7.68
C PRO A 159 2.48 24.45 7.15
N PRO A 160 1.15 24.55 7.04
CA PRO A 160 0.48 25.80 6.64
C PRO A 160 0.94 26.96 7.52
N ALA A 161 1.29 28.09 6.91
CA ALA A 161 1.84 29.27 7.59
C ALA A 161 0.80 30.03 8.45
N ASP A 162 -0.46 29.63 8.35
CA ASP A 162 -1.59 30.29 9.00
C ASP A 162 -1.55 29.92 10.49
N ASN A 163 -0.88 30.76 11.31
CA ASN A 163 -1.03 30.99 12.76
C ASN A 163 0.27 31.37 13.50
N LEU A 164 1.32 31.83 12.82
CA LEU A 164 2.46 32.50 13.50
C LEU A 164 2.19 33.99 13.84
N ALA A 165 0.94 34.45 13.66
CA ALA A 165 0.51 35.81 13.98
C ALA A 165 -0.94 35.80 14.53
N ALA A 166 -1.13 35.27 15.73
CA ALA A 166 -2.28 35.56 16.59
C ALA A 166 -1.84 35.44 18.06
#